data_AF-A0A2V8V7C7-F1
#
_entry.id   AF-A0A2V8V7C7-F1
#
_cell.length_a   1.000
_cell.length_b   1.000
_cell.length_c   1.000
_cell.angle_alpha   90.00
_cell.angle_beta   90.00
_cell.angle_gamma   90.00
#
_symmetry.space_group_name_H-M   'P 1'
#
loop_
_entity.id
_entity.type
_entity.pdbx_description
1 polymer ?
#
loop_
_entity_poly.entity_id
_entity_poly.type
_entity_poly.pdbx_seq_one_letter_code
_entity_poly.pdbx_strand_id
1 'polypeptide(L)'
;MDPNRTDHKPSGEDRPRHPGPRPPIDVTGPRLPRLVQSITAARCYNCATTLPPGADFNTKCPKCGADLHCCKQCAQFEPSTRFQCLKPIPVRIALKDKANKCTLFEPRVTVARDASPNSAPPHTNGAVPRSPSDARSAFDALFKNKPLP
;
A
#
# COMPACT_ATOMS: atom_id res chain seq x y z
N MET A 1 -39.32 49.90 -16.50
CA MET A 1 -38.62 51.01 -15.82
C MET A 1 -38.74 50.71 -14.33
N ASP A 2 -37.69 50.43 -13.57
CA ASP A 2 -36.49 51.26 -13.42
C ASP A 2 -35.14 50.50 -13.47
N PRO A 3 -34.11 51.12 -14.06
CA PRO A 3 -32.77 50.58 -14.22
C PRO A 3 -31.88 51.00 -13.05
N ASN A 4 -31.22 50.07 -12.36
CA ASN A 4 -29.99 50.44 -11.67
C ASN A 4 -28.93 49.35 -11.77
N ARG A 5 -28.05 49.62 -12.72
CA ARG A 5 -26.84 48.93 -13.09
C ARG A 5 -25.73 49.59 -12.28
N THR A 6 -25.12 48.87 -11.35
CA THR A 6 -23.83 49.29 -10.79
C THR A 6 -22.81 48.17 -11.00
N ASP A 7 -22.03 48.40 -12.03
CA ASP A 7 -20.84 47.67 -12.46
C ASP A 7 -19.86 47.49 -11.28
N HIS A 8 -19.74 46.28 -10.74
CA HIS A 8 -18.68 45.93 -9.79
C HIS A 8 -17.59 45.16 -10.53
N LYS A 9 -16.61 45.93 -11.00
CA LYS A 9 -15.36 45.50 -11.61
C LYS A 9 -14.52 44.69 -10.58
N PRO A 10 -14.23 43.39 -10.78
CA PRO A 10 -13.28 42.71 -9.91
C PRO A 10 -11.86 43.12 -10.32
N SER A 11 -11.33 44.12 -9.61
CA SER A 11 -9.91 44.51 -9.69
C SER A 11 -9.11 43.57 -8.79
N GLY A 12 -8.94 42.32 -9.23
CA GLY A 12 -8.08 41.33 -8.58
C GLY A 12 -6.75 41.25 -9.29
N GLU A 13 -5.89 42.25 -9.06
CA GLU A 13 -4.54 42.33 -9.61
C GLU A 13 -3.73 41.08 -9.21
N ASP A 14 -3.23 40.39 -10.23
CA ASP A 14 -2.40 39.19 -10.16
C ASP A 14 -1.06 39.54 -9.49
N ARG A 15 -1.03 39.51 -8.15
CA ARG A 15 0.20 39.79 -7.39
C ARG A 15 1.14 38.58 -7.51
N PRO A 16 2.36 38.74 -8.06
CA PRO A 16 3.33 37.65 -8.11
C PRO A 16 3.66 37.17 -6.69
N ARG A 17 3.39 35.90 -6.39
CA ARG A 17 3.86 35.26 -5.15
C ARG A 17 5.37 35.09 -5.22
N HIS A 18 6.10 36.03 -4.65
CA HIS A 18 7.53 35.85 -4.42
C HIS A 18 7.73 34.72 -3.38
N PRO A 19 8.55 33.69 -3.66
CA PRO A 19 8.89 32.69 -2.67
C PRO A 19 9.69 33.35 -1.54
N GLY A 20 9.08 33.42 -0.36
CA GLY A 20 9.75 33.91 0.84
C GLY A 20 10.97 33.04 1.22
N PRO A 21 11.88 33.56 2.07
CA PRO A 21 13.06 32.82 2.52
C PRO A 21 12.65 31.49 3.15
N ARG A 22 13.25 30.39 2.67
CA ARG A 22 13.00 29.07 3.25
C ARG A 22 13.56 29.09 4.68
N PRO A 23 12.76 28.77 5.71
CA PRO A 23 13.25 28.75 7.08
C PRO A 23 14.41 27.76 7.21
N PRO A 24 15.40 28.02 8.08
CA PRO A 24 16.50 27.10 8.33
C PRO A 24 15.98 25.72 8.71
N ILE A 25 16.50 24.69 8.04
CA ILE A 25 16.11 23.31 8.29
C ILE A 25 16.69 22.95 9.67
N ASP A 26 15.84 22.73 10.67
CA ASP A 26 16.27 22.28 11.99
C ASP A 26 16.81 20.84 11.88
N VAL A 27 18.13 20.71 11.81
CA VAL A 27 18.85 19.44 11.64
C VAL A 27 18.85 18.61 12.93
N THR A 28 18.37 19.17 14.04
CA THR A 28 18.35 18.56 15.37
C THR A 28 17.06 17.78 15.66
N GLY A 29 16.03 17.94 14.83
CA GLY A 29 14.78 17.19 14.94
C GLY A 29 14.94 15.70 14.59
N PRO A 30 14.10 14.80 15.16
CA PRO A 30 14.05 13.41 14.72
C PRO A 30 13.78 13.34 13.22
N ARG A 31 14.67 12.70 12.44
CA ARG A 31 14.45 12.53 11.00
C ARG A 31 13.10 11.88 10.78
N LEU A 32 12.20 12.54 10.07
CA LEU A 32 10.94 11.95 9.66
C LEU A 32 11.24 10.65 8.89
N PRO A 33 10.64 9.51 9.28
CA PRO A 33 10.82 8.27 8.54
C PRO A 33 10.49 8.50 7.06
N ARG A 34 11.38 8.07 6.17
CA ARG A 34 11.13 8.14 4.72
C ARG A 34 9.84 7.37 4.43
N LEU A 35 8.83 8.04 3.87
CA LEU A 35 7.58 7.41 3.51
C LEU A 35 7.88 6.33 2.46
N VAL A 36 7.82 5.06 2.87
CA VAL A 36 8.01 3.91 1.97
C VAL A 36 6.92 3.94 0.91
N GLN A 37 7.33 3.78 -0.36
CA GLN A 37 6.39 3.76 -1.47
C GLN A 37 5.47 2.54 -1.33
N SER A 38 4.16 2.77 -1.46
CA SER A 38 3.19 1.68 -1.56
C SER A 38 3.17 1.18 -2.99
N ILE A 39 3.46 -0.10 -3.20
CA ILE A 39 3.38 -0.74 -4.50
C ILE A 39 2.18 -1.68 -4.51
N THR A 40 1.32 -1.49 -5.51
CA THR A 40 0.23 -2.42 -5.83
C THR A 40 0.81 -3.54 -6.68
N ALA A 41 0.79 -4.77 -6.17
CA ALA A 41 1.27 -5.93 -6.90
C ALA A 41 0.37 -7.15 -6.70
N ALA A 42 0.21 -7.94 -7.76
CA ALA A 42 -0.38 -9.27 -7.67
C ALA A 42 0.62 -10.25 -7.05
N ARG A 43 0.12 -11.21 -6.29
CA ARG A 43 0.94 -12.25 -5.66
C ARG A 43 0.31 -13.60 -5.93
N CYS A 44 1.12 -14.64 -6.11
CA CYS A 44 0.60 -15.99 -6.28
C CYS A 44 -0.16 -16.43 -5.01
N TYR A 45 -1.41 -16.88 -5.16
CA TYR A 45 -2.21 -17.39 -4.03
C TYR A 45 -1.53 -18.53 -3.24
N ASN A 46 -0.68 -19.32 -3.90
CA ASN A 46 -0.07 -20.52 -3.31
C ASN A 46 1.26 -20.24 -2.60
N CYS A 47 2.16 -19.48 -3.25
CA CYS A 47 3.52 -19.27 -2.75
C CYS A 47 3.86 -17.81 -2.41
N ALA A 48 2.88 -16.90 -2.48
CA ALA A 48 2.98 -15.48 -2.19
C ALA A 48 4.01 -14.67 -3.01
N THR A 49 4.61 -15.28 -4.03
CA THR A 49 5.60 -14.62 -4.90
C THR A 49 4.93 -13.48 -5.66
N THR A 50 5.56 -12.32 -5.62
CA THR A 50 5.14 -11.13 -6.35
C THR A 50 5.22 -11.40 -7.84
N LEU A 51 4.12 -11.16 -8.55
CA LEU A 51 4.05 -11.27 -10.00
C LEU A 51 4.45 -9.94 -10.63
N PRO A 52 5.13 -9.94 -11.78
CA PRO A 52 5.44 -8.72 -12.51
C PRO A 52 4.18 -7.90 -12.84
N PRO A 53 4.28 -6.55 -12.91
CA PRO A 53 3.21 -5.74 -13.47
C PRO A 53 2.83 -6.22 -14.87
N GLY A 54 1.53 -6.38 -15.15
CA GLY A 54 1.05 -6.86 -16.45
C GLY A 54 1.29 -8.36 -16.71
N ALA A 55 1.58 -9.17 -15.69
CA ALA A 55 1.71 -10.62 -15.85
C ALA A 55 0.44 -11.24 -16.46
N ASP A 56 0.64 -12.19 -17.39
CA ASP A 56 -0.46 -12.97 -17.96
C ASP A 56 -0.93 -14.05 -16.98
N PHE A 57 -2.17 -13.93 -16.52
CA PHE A 57 -2.78 -14.87 -15.59
C PHE A 57 -3.18 -16.19 -16.24
N ASN A 58 -3.20 -16.31 -17.58
CA ASN A 58 -3.45 -17.59 -18.24
C ASN A 58 -2.27 -18.57 -18.15
N THR A 59 -1.17 -18.15 -17.51
CA THR A 59 0.03 -18.95 -17.32
C THR A 59 0.11 -19.54 -15.90
N LYS A 60 1.19 -20.26 -15.63
CA LYS A 60 1.52 -20.81 -14.31
C LYS A 60 2.47 -19.88 -13.57
N CYS A 61 2.41 -19.91 -12.24
CA CYS A 61 3.34 -19.19 -11.38
C CYS A 61 4.79 -19.64 -11.67
N PRO A 62 5.73 -18.72 -11.93
CA PRO A 62 7.11 -19.07 -12.28
C PRO A 62 7.89 -19.72 -11.12
N LYS A 63 7.45 -19.55 -9.87
CA LYS A 63 8.13 -20.13 -8.70
C LYS A 63 7.59 -21.51 -8.30
N CYS A 64 6.27 -21.69 -8.29
CA CYS A 64 5.64 -22.90 -7.74
C CYS A 64 4.78 -23.68 -8.73
N GLY A 65 4.61 -23.21 -9.97
CA GLY A 65 3.84 -23.90 -11.01
C GLY A 65 2.32 -23.89 -10.83
N ALA A 66 1.79 -23.23 -9.79
CA ALA A 66 0.35 -23.09 -9.59
C ALA A 66 -0.32 -22.31 -10.74
N ASP A 67 -1.53 -22.70 -11.13
CA ASP A 67 -2.29 -21.99 -12.17
C ASP A 67 -2.68 -20.58 -11.69
N LEU A 68 -2.41 -19.55 -12.49
CA LEU A 68 -2.74 -18.17 -12.10
C LEU A 68 -4.18 -17.79 -12.44
N HIS A 69 -4.79 -18.38 -13.48
CA HIS A 69 -6.20 -18.18 -13.82
C HIS A 69 -7.07 -19.18 -13.05
N CYS A 70 -7.15 -19.03 -11.73
CA CYS A 70 -7.96 -19.88 -10.86
C CYS A 70 -8.80 -19.02 -9.89
N CYS A 71 -9.86 -19.60 -9.31
CA CYS A 71 -10.72 -18.85 -8.38
C CYS A 71 -9.92 -18.30 -7.19
N LYS A 72 -8.98 -19.07 -6.63
CA LYS A 72 -8.15 -18.61 -5.49
C LYS A 72 -7.28 -17.37 -5.81
N GLN A 73 -7.03 -17.06 -7.08
CA GLN A 73 -6.28 -15.89 -7.53
C GLN A 73 -7.18 -14.72 -7.96
N CYS A 74 -8.50 -14.92 -7.94
CA CYS A 74 -9.49 -13.93 -8.34
C CYS A 74 -9.84 -12.98 -7.18
N ALA A 75 -9.98 -11.69 -7.46
CA ALA A 75 -10.46 -10.67 -6.53
C ALA A 75 -11.92 -10.90 -6.09
N GLN A 76 -12.70 -11.60 -6.91
CA GLN A 76 -14.13 -11.86 -6.68
C GLN A 76 -14.39 -13.14 -5.87
N PHE A 77 -13.35 -13.90 -5.52
CA PHE A 77 -13.50 -15.16 -4.79
C PHE A 77 -13.78 -14.89 -3.31
N GLU A 78 -14.96 -15.32 -2.86
CA GLU A 78 -15.42 -15.18 -1.48
C GLU A 78 -15.99 -16.51 -0.99
N PRO A 79 -15.36 -17.22 -0.03
CA PRO A 79 -15.80 -18.56 0.41
C PRO A 79 -17.23 -18.62 0.95
N SER A 80 -17.73 -17.50 1.47
CA SER A 80 -18.99 -17.40 2.20
C SER A 80 -20.23 -17.23 1.31
N THR A 81 -20.06 -17.01 0.00
CA THR A 81 -21.18 -16.77 -0.92
C THR A 81 -21.53 -17.98 -1.80
N ARG A 82 -22.68 -17.90 -2.47
CA ARG A 82 -23.09 -18.91 -3.45
C ARG A 82 -22.01 -19.08 -4.52
N PHE A 83 -21.66 -20.34 -4.77
CA PHE A 83 -20.57 -20.75 -5.68
C PHE A 83 -19.18 -20.17 -5.35
N GLN A 84 -19.05 -19.55 -4.18
CA GLN A 84 -17.83 -18.94 -3.66
C GLN A 84 -17.33 -17.79 -4.56
N CYS A 85 -18.26 -16.97 -5.04
CA CYS A 85 -18.01 -15.82 -5.90
C CYS A 85 -18.94 -14.66 -5.52
N LEU A 86 -18.42 -13.44 -5.52
CA LEU A 86 -19.23 -12.23 -5.32
C LEU A 86 -20.04 -11.87 -6.56
N LYS A 87 -19.56 -12.26 -7.75
CA LYS A 87 -20.27 -12.07 -9.02
C LYS A 87 -21.19 -13.26 -9.30
N PRO A 88 -22.38 -13.02 -9.89
CA PRO A 88 -23.29 -14.10 -10.26
C PRO A 88 -22.72 -14.92 -11.42
N ILE A 89 -22.13 -16.08 -11.12
CA ILE A 89 -21.66 -17.03 -12.15
C ILE A 89 -22.76 -18.02 -12.52
N PRO A 90 -22.88 -18.41 -13.81
CA PRO A 90 -23.94 -19.31 -14.26
C PRO A 90 -23.76 -20.75 -13.74
N VAL A 91 -22.51 -21.21 -13.62
CA VAL A 91 -22.17 -22.58 -13.21
C VAL A 91 -21.10 -22.57 -12.13
N ARG A 92 -21.22 -23.47 -11.15
CA ARG A 92 -20.22 -23.66 -10.10
C ARG A 92 -18.91 -24.21 -10.68
N ILE A 93 -17.81 -23.52 -10.43
CA ILE A 93 -16.47 -24.05 -10.65
C ILE A 93 -16.11 -24.95 -9.45
N ALA A 94 -15.87 -26.25 -9.66
CA ALA A 94 -15.61 -27.20 -8.58
C ALA A 94 -14.20 -27.06 -7.99
N LEU A 95 -13.17 -27.09 -8.85
CA LEU A 95 -11.77 -26.97 -8.44
C LEU A 95 -11.36 -25.50 -8.43
N LYS A 96 -11.15 -24.94 -7.23
CA LYS A 96 -10.89 -23.49 -7.04
C LYS A 96 -9.43 -23.10 -7.23
N ASP A 97 -8.54 -24.07 -7.21
CA ASP A 97 -7.08 -23.96 -7.29
C ASP A 97 -6.50 -24.42 -8.64
N LYS A 98 -7.36 -24.80 -9.59
CA LYS A 98 -6.98 -25.18 -10.96
C LYS A 98 -7.36 -24.10 -11.96
N ALA A 99 -6.65 -24.10 -13.08
CA ALA A 99 -6.96 -23.27 -14.23
C ALA A 99 -8.43 -23.43 -14.64
N ASN A 100 -9.14 -22.32 -14.84
CA ASN A 100 -10.50 -22.31 -15.33
C ASN A 100 -10.69 -21.23 -16.40
N LYS A 101 -11.88 -21.19 -17.02
CA LYS A 101 -12.23 -20.29 -18.12
C LYS A 101 -13.24 -19.22 -17.68
N CYS A 102 -13.21 -18.80 -16.42
CA CYS A 102 -14.16 -17.82 -15.90
C CYS A 102 -13.96 -16.47 -16.59
N THR A 103 -14.94 -16.02 -17.36
CA THR A 103 -14.87 -14.72 -18.04
C THR A 103 -14.98 -13.53 -17.10
N LEU A 104 -15.44 -13.75 -15.86
CA LEU A 104 -15.52 -12.74 -14.80
C LEU A 104 -14.27 -12.71 -13.91
N PHE A 105 -13.19 -13.37 -14.32
CA PHE A 105 -11.94 -13.38 -13.58
C PHE A 105 -11.32 -11.97 -13.54
N GLU A 106 -10.95 -11.54 -12.33
CA GLU A 106 -10.20 -10.32 -12.11
C GLU A 106 -9.06 -10.64 -11.14
N PRO A 107 -7.80 -10.33 -11.47
CA PRO A 107 -6.67 -10.73 -10.64
C PRO A 107 -6.67 -9.97 -9.30
N ARG A 108 -6.45 -10.71 -8.20
CA ARG A 108 -6.27 -10.10 -6.89
C ARG A 108 -4.94 -9.37 -6.81
N VAL A 109 -5.00 -8.06 -6.55
CA VAL A 109 -3.83 -7.22 -6.26
C VAL A 109 -3.83 -6.81 -4.79
N THR A 110 -2.63 -6.73 -4.21
CA THR A 110 -2.44 -6.27 -2.83
C THR A 110 -1.53 -5.05 -2.83
N VAL A 111 -1.90 -4.03 -2.07
CA VAL A 111 -1.05 -2.86 -1.82
C VAL A 111 -0.10 -3.22 -0.69
N ALA A 112 1.19 -3.33 -0.98
CA ALA A 112 2.23 -3.60 0.02
C ALA A 112 3.20 -2.42 0.10
N ARG A 113 3.78 -2.20 1.27
CA ARG A 113 4.95 -1.30 1.41
C ARG A 113 6.13 -1.96 0.73
N ASP A 114 6.77 -1.25 -0.19
CA ASP A 114 8.02 -1.71 -0.77
C ASP A 114 9.07 -1.76 0.34
N ALA A 115 9.42 -2.96 0.77
CA ALA A 115 10.56 -3.23 1.64
C ALA A 115 11.69 -3.76 0.76
N SER A 116 12.10 -2.99 -0.27
CA SER A 116 13.29 -3.32 -1.03
C SER A 116 14.46 -3.51 -0.06
N PRO A 117 15.23 -4.62 -0.17
CA PRO A 117 16.36 -4.89 0.71
C PRO A 117 17.47 -3.83 0.58
N ASN A 118 17.43 -2.99 -0.45
CA ASN A 118 18.32 -1.83 -0.61
C ASN A 118 17.86 -0.59 0.20
N SER A 119 16.70 -0.67 0.85
CA SER A 119 16.37 0.25 1.93
C SER A 119 17.19 -0.19 3.13
N ALA A 120 18.40 0.36 3.26
CA ALA A 120 19.18 0.24 4.49
C ALA A 120 18.23 0.45 5.67
N PRO A 121 18.27 -0.40 6.72
CA PRO A 121 17.46 -0.17 7.90
C PRO A 121 17.71 1.27 8.33
N PRO A 122 16.67 2.03 8.74
CA PRO A 122 16.91 3.32 9.36
C PRO A 122 17.98 3.06 10.42
N HIS A 123 19.11 3.77 10.33
CA HIS A 123 20.11 3.79 11.38
C HIS A 123 19.41 4.41 12.59
N THR A 124 18.68 3.59 13.33
CA THR A 124 18.28 3.91 14.67
C THR A 124 19.60 3.95 15.42
N ASN A 125 19.96 5.11 15.97
CA ASN A 125 21.06 5.22 16.93
C ASN A 125 20.80 4.41 18.23
N GLY A 126 19.85 3.47 18.22
CA GLY A 126 19.62 2.49 19.27
C GLY A 126 20.45 1.25 18.97
N ALA A 127 21.32 0.89 19.91
CA ALA A 127 22.02 -0.38 19.89
C ALA A 127 21.02 -1.54 19.67
N VAL A 128 21.29 -2.40 18.69
CA VAL A 128 20.57 -3.66 18.54
C VAL A 128 20.79 -4.45 19.83
N PRO A 129 19.72 -4.86 20.56
CA PRO A 129 19.90 -5.51 21.84
C PRO A 129 20.66 -6.82 21.65
N ARG A 130 21.79 -6.97 22.35
CA ARG A 130 22.68 -8.14 22.20
C ARG A 130 22.27 -9.31 23.10
N SER A 131 21.28 -9.09 23.97
CA SER A 131 20.77 -10.10 24.90
C SER A 131 19.29 -9.85 25.23
N PRO A 132 18.58 -10.85 25.77
CA PRO A 132 17.21 -10.66 26.26
C PRO A 132 17.07 -9.61 27.36
N SER A 133 18.11 -9.42 28.19
CA SER A 133 18.11 -8.38 29.23
C SER A 133 18.19 -6.98 28.62
N ASP A 134 19.06 -6.81 27.63
CA ASP A 134 19.23 -5.56 26.88
C ASP A 134 17.92 -5.15 26.17
N ALA A 135 17.21 -6.12 25.58
CA ALA A 135 15.92 -5.88 24.93
C ALA A 135 14.84 -5.40 25.92
N ARG A 136 14.79 -6.01 27.12
CA ARG A 136 13.85 -5.61 28.18
C ARG A 136 14.16 -4.20 28.69
N SER A 137 15.44 -3.90 28.95
CA SER A 137 15.87 -2.57 29.40
C SER A 137 15.60 -1.48 28.37
N ALA A 138 15.85 -1.75 27.08
CA ALA A 138 15.56 -0.83 25.99
C ALA A 138 14.06 -0.56 25.84
N PHE A 139 13.22 -1.59 25.98
CA PHE A 139 11.76 -1.46 25.95
C PHE A 139 11.25 -0.60 27.12
N ASP A 140 11.73 -0.87 28.32
CA ASP A 140 11.40 -0.14 29.54
C ASP A 140 11.72 1.36 29.46
N ALA A 141 12.83 1.72 28.82
CA ALA A 141 13.27 3.11 28.68
C ALA A 141 12.30 3.96 27.84
N LEU A 142 11.56 3.36 26.89
CA LEU A 142 10.60 4.06 26.05
C LEU A 142 9.39 4.58 26.84
N PHE A 143 9.05 3.94 27.96
CA PHE A 143 7.89 4.30 28.78
C PHE A 143 8.26 5.15 30.01
N LYS A 144 9.56 5.33 30.28
CA LYS A 144 10.07 6.06 31.46
C LYS A 144 10.26 7.56 31.20
N ASN A 145 10.19 8.01 29.94
CA ASN A 145 10.25 9.44 29.60
C ASN A 145 8.85 10.07 29.65
N LYS A 146 8.33 10.26 30.85
CA LYS A 146 7.20 11.17 31.09
C LYS A 146 7.50 12.05 32.31
N PRO A 147 7.92 13.31 32.14
CA PRO A 147 7.63 14.32 33.13
C PRO A 147 6.13 14.66 33.02
N LEU A 148 5.44 14.50 34.15
CA LEU A 148 4.05 14.87 34.42
C LEU A 148 3.79 16.38 34.21
N PRO A 149 2.54 16.84 34.03
CA PRO A 149 2.09 18.03 34.75
C PRO A 149 1.90 17.71 36.24
#